data_AF-A0AAD4QJS2-F1
#
_entry.id   AF-A0AAD4QJS2-F1
#
_cell.length_a   1.000
_cell.length_b   1.000
_cell.length_c   1.000
_cell.angle_alpha   90.00
_cell.angle_beta   90.00
_cell.angle_gamma   90.00
#
_symmetry.space_group_name_H-M   'P 1'
#
loop_
_entity.id
_entity.type
_entity.pdbx_description
1 polymer ?
#
loop_
_entity_poly.entity_id
_entity_poly.type
_entity_poly.pdbx_seq_one_letter_code
_entity_poly.pdbx_strand_id
1 'polypeptide(L)'
;MMSSESTTITLFCQVLDDNSNPLGGIFKVGVRSNEFVADLQKIIKAEMSPLLDNFAANQILLWKVLTPQVMGRTRSTRNEFEGFINGIEFPSTDSDKALDENGSIQVLSPFVRLYEYWKDNLDEHFLHLIVQVPPIEHPEKALRVKARDPTPKLLPILEAQKRETQADLEGPPPSRAALISEYIKQQAKLPILNGRPFGCYAPPIGLFHPVFNSFQEVLASQDPLNLDEGACSSVKALQVAFANLYKNETDRLKAIHAPLNALLGGALERVSQTGVTANGSVIEACCGSTAYIAILEMKNEMGTAHVDPFIQAGLSYRRYWGHSGQVIRECSYCPTIILAIAGPWLCVSGAIYLEKVVVQPLIGYIWLGGSFFDEDQFHFTLRLFTALKSAISTLRSYYLTLGPTNKCPGDLVHAIPYVTPSFASTLTYISRPSPDQQSKLVYKAKFIHAGSSRPAVVKFVSRYNAKAHRILAAHQLAPTLYHTGTEDVDTSKYGGLHMVIMDFIEGKHQDGTLASDQYQKVKKAIDLLHGHGFVFGDLRTPNILINGENVILIDFDWCGKAGESQYPVTINLDPRIGWPEGVGPDSVMEMEHDQLMLEQLKPPSHDR
;
A
#
# COMPACT_ATOMS: atom_id res chain seq x y z
N MET A 1 26.52 -39.19 33.82
CA MET A 1 26.80 -39.32 32.37
C MET A 1 27.12 -37.94 31.84
N MET A 2 28.25 -37.84 31.14
CA MET A 2 29.01 -36.63 30.83
C MET A 2 28.17 -35.52 30.17
N SER A 3 28.34 -34.29 30.64
CA SER A 3 27.93 -33.09 29.91
C SER A 3 28.72 -33.04 28.59
N SER A 4 28.06 -33.18 27.45
CA SER A 4 28.69 -32.83 26.18
C SER A 4 28.88 -31.31 26.15
N GLU A 5 30.12 -30.85 26.20
CA GLU A 5 30.43 -29.46 25.90
C GLU A 5 29.86 -29.12 24.52
N SER A 6 29.09 -28.04 24.44
CA SER A 6 28.54 -27.52 23.18
C SER A 6 29.69 -26.94 22.36
N THR A 7 30.22 -27.75 21.44
CA THR A 7 31.26 -27.30 20.50
C THR A 7 30.63 -26.46 19.39
N THR A 8 31.24 -25.33 19.05
CA THR A 8 30.83 -24.52 17.89
C THR A 8 31.36 -25.19 16.62
N ILE A 9 30.49 -25.42 15.66
CA ILE A 9 30.82 -25.95 14.33
C ILE A 9 30.89 -24.78 13.35
N THR A 10 31.95 -24.74 12.54
CA THR A 10 32.09 -23.79 11.43
C THR A 10 31.74 -24.50 10.13
N LEU A 11 30.74 -23.98 9.42
CA LEU A 11 30.29 -24.51 8.13
C LEU A 11 30.65 -23.54 7.01
N PHE A 12 31.08 -24.08 5.88
CA PHE A 12 31.29 -23.33 4.64
C PHE A 12 30.15 -23.64 3.68
N CYS A 13 29.49 -22.58 3.23
CA CYS A 13 28.18 -22.63 2.61
C CYS A 13 28.21 -21.97 1.22
N GLN A 14 27.51 -22.55 0.25
CA GLN A 14 27.26 -21.95 -1.06
C GLN A 14 25.75 -21.86 -1.30
N VAL A 15 25.26 -20.67 -1.64
CA VAL A 15 23.85 -20.49 -2.01
C VAL A 15 23.69 -20.84 -3.49
N LEU A 16 22.69 -21.67 -3.82
CA LEU A 16 22.30 -22.04 -5.18
C LEU A 16 20.81 -21.73 -5.40
N ASP A 17 20.43 -21.33 -6.62
CA ASP A 17 19.03 -21.33 -7.04
C ASP A 17 18.53 -22.74 -7.39
N ASP A 18 17.26 -22.85 -7.79
CA ASP A 18 16.61 -24.09 -8.20
C ASP A 18 17.22 -24.74 -9.45
N ASN A 19 18.01 -23.98 -10.21
CA ASN A 19 18.73 -24.42 -11.41
C ASN A 19 20.22 -24.70 -11.12
N SER A 20 20.60 -24.82 -9.84
CA SER A 20 21.97 -25.05 -9.39
C SER A 20 22.96 -23.91 -9.73
N ASN A 21 22.47 -22.69 -9.99
CA ASN A 21 23.35 -21.54 -10.22
C ASN A 21 23.81 -20.91 -8.89
N PRO A 22 25.11 -20.64 -8.72
CA PRO A 22 25.63 -19.92 -7.55
C PRO A 22 25.09 -18.50 -7.38
N LEU A 23 24.48 -18.23 -6.23
CA LEU A 23 24.06 -16.90 -5.80
C LEU A 23 25.09 -16.33 -4.80
N GLY A 24 26.06 -15.58 -5.32
CA GLY A 24 27.16 -15.04 -4.52
C GLY A 24 28.29 -16.04 -4.26
N GLY A 25 29.27 -15.63 -3.46
CA GLY A 25 30.43 -16.46 -3.12
C GLY A 25 30.19 -17.37 -1.92
N ILE A 26 31.13 -18.30 -1.70
CA ILE A 26 31.17 -19.14 -0.51
C ILE A 26 31.33 -18.26 0.73
N PHE A 27 30.53 -18.55 1.77
CA PHE A 27 30.58 -17.85 3.05
C PHE A 27 30.68 -18.85 4.19
N LYS A 28 31.07 -18.36 5.39
CA LYS A 28 31.22 -19.17 6.59
C LYS A 28 30.12 -18.85 7.60
N VAL A 29 29.65 -19.86 8.31
CA VAL A 29 28.68 -19.71 9.41
C VAL A 29 29.15 -20.49 10.63
N GLY A 30 29.16 -19.85 11.80
CA GLY A 30 29.39 -20.50 13.08
C GLY A 30 28.07 -20.80 13.79
N VAL A 31 27.89 -22.04 14.24
CA VAL A 31 26.65 -22.49 14.89
C VAL A 31 26.97 -23.52 15.98
N ARG A 32 26.19 -23.58 17.06
CA ARG A 32 26.46 -24.57 18.13
C ARG A 32 25.98 -25.96 17.72
N SER A 33 26.77 -27.00 17.98
CA SER A 33 26.45 -28.38 17.57
C SER A 33 25.12 -28.92 18.14
N ASN A 34 24.67 -28.38 19.28
CA ASN A 34 23.40 -28.75 19.88
C ASN A 34 22.20 -27.95 19.36
N GLU A 35 22.36 -26.94 18.51
CA GLU A 35 21.23 -26.20 17.91
C GLU A 35 20.54 -27.02 16.81
N PHE A 36 19.30 -26.64 16.47
CA PHE A 36 18.52 -27.30 15.43
C PHE A 36 18.89 -26.74 14.05
N VAL A 37 18.67 -27.54 13.00
CA VAL A 37 18.81 -27.09 11.60
C VAL A 37 17.95 -25.83 11.32
N ALA A 38 16.77 -25.70 11.94
CA ALA A 38 15.94 -24.50 11.83
C ALA A 38 16.59 -23.22 12.37
N ASP A 39 17.48 -23.34 13.36
CA ASP A 39 18.22 -22.19 13.90
C ASP A 39 19.38 -21.82 12.95
N LEU A 40 20.05 -22.82 12.36
CA LEU A 40 21.03 -22.60 11.30
C LEU A 40 20.42 -21.89 10.08
N GLN A 41 19.19 -22.22 9.69
CA GLN A 41 18.46 -21.50 8.64
C GLN A 41 18.30 -20.01 8.94
N LYS A 42 17.96 -19.64 10.20
CA LYS A 42 17.83 -18.24 10.60
C LYS A 42 19.18 -17.52 10.58
N ILE A 43 20.24 -18.17 11.02
CA ILE A 43 21.60 -17.62 11.03
C ILE A 43 22.07 -17.38 9.59
N ILE A 44 21.94 -18.38 8.70
CA ILE A 44 22.28 -18.25 7.28
C ILE A 44 21.51 -17.11 6.62
N LYS A 45 20.21 -17.00 6.91
CA LYS A 45 19.39 -15.90 6.39
C LYS A 45 19.92 -14.54 6.84
N ALA A 46 20.24 -14.38 8.13
CA ALA A 46 20.74 -13.12 8.68
C ALA A 46 22.13 -12.76 8.13
N GLU A 47 23.04 -13.74 8.03
CA GLU A 47 24.40 -13.55 7.51
C GLU A 47 24.38 -13.13 6.03
N MET A 48 23.44 -13.67 5.26
CA MET A 48 23.28 -13.38 3.83
C MET A 48 22.26 -12.27 3.57
N SER A 49 21.99 -11.39 4.53
CA SER A 49 21.20 -10.19 4.26
C SER A 49 22.00 -9.22 3.36
N PRO A 50 21.42 -8.67 2.26
CA PRO A 50 20.01 -8.77 1.88
C PRO A 50 19.66 -9.90 0.90
N LEU A 51 20.64 -10.71 0.46
CA LEU A 51 20.46 -11.77 -0.54
C LEU A 51 19.29 -12.72 -0.22
N LEU A 52 19.14 -13.13 1.04
CA LEU A 52 18.10 -14.07 1.48
C LEU A 52 16.89 -13.42 2.18
N ASP A 53 16.80 -12.09 2.24
CA ASP A 53 15.78 -11.39 3.04
C ASP A 53 14.34 -11.71 2.59
N ASN A 54 14.18 -11.95 1.29
CA ASN A 54 12.90 -12.24 0.62
C ASN A 54 12.38 -13.67 0.86
N PHE A 55 13.20 -14.56 1.42
CA PHE A 55 12.78 -15.91 1.78
C PHE A 55 12.58 -16.01 3.28
N ALA A 56 11.49 -16.61 3.74
CA ALA A 56 11.38 -17.02 5.13
C ALA A 56 12.47 -18.06 5.44
N ALA A 57 13.01 -18.08 6.67
CA ALA A 57 14.10 -19.01 7.02
C ALA A 57 13.70 -20.49 6.78
N ASN A 58 12.42 -20.83 6.90
CA ASN A 58 11.91 -22.17 6.61
C ASN A 58 11.67 -22.45 5.12
N GLN A 59 11.85 -21.47 4.22
CA GLN A 59 11.75 -21.65 2.77
C GLN A 59 13.10 -21.97 2.11
N ILE A 60 14.22 -21.74 2.79
CA ILE A 60 15.55 -22.13 2.30
C ILE A 60 15.82 -23.59 2.68
N LEU A 61 16.18 -24.41 1.70
CA LEU A 61 16.52 -25.82 1.93
C LEU A 61 18.02 -25.95 2.16
N LEU A 62 18.40 -26.70 3.19
CA LEU A 62 19.80 -26.95 3.53
C LEU A 62 20.19 -28.36 3.13
N TRP A 63 21.25 -28.47 2.33
CA TRP A 63 21.74 -29.74 1.79
C TRP A 63 23.18 -29.96 2.27
N LYS A 64 23.40 -31.00 3.06
CA LYS A 64 24.74 -31.42 3.48
C LYS A 64 25.47 -32.04 2.30
N VAL A 65 26.71 -31.61 2.07
CA VAL A 65 27.59 -32.20 1.06
C VAL A 65 28.22 -33.47 1.66
N LEU A 66 28.05 -34.61 0.98
CA LEU A 66 28.55 -35.91 1.45
C LEU A 66 29.94 -36.24 0.89
N THR A 67 30.24 -35.74 -0.31
CA THR A 67 31.54 -35.93 -0.97
C THR A 67 32.41 -34.69 -0.80
N PRO A 68 33.58 -34.74 -0.16
CA PRO A 68 34.41 -33.56 0.10
C PRO A 68 34.75 -32.76 -1.17
N GLN A 69 34.41 -31.46 -1.19
CA GLN A 69 34.68 -30.57 -2.33
C GLN A 69 35.63 -29.45 -1.95
N VAL A 70 36.82 -29.43 -2.55
CA VAL A 70 37.84 -28.41 -2.24
C VAL A 70 37.41 -27.06 -2.79
N MET A 71 37.44 -26.04 -1.94
CA MET A 71 37.06 -24.67 -2.31
C MET A 71 38.19 -23.98 -3.12
N GLY A 72 38.33 -24.32 -4.41
CA GLY A 72 38.85 -23.46 -5.48
C GLY A 72 40.18 -22.71 -5.31
N ARG A 73 41.24 -23.33 -4.79
CA ARG A 73 42.58 -22.70 -4.57
C ARG A 73 43.48 -22.66 -5.80
N THR A 74 43.31 -23.60 -6.72
CA THR A 74 44.02 -23.68 -8.01
C THR A 74 43.01 -23.77 -9.16
N ARG A 75 43.46 -23.52 -10.40
CA ARG A 75 42.59 -23.62 -11.59
C ARG A 75 41.96 -25.01 -11.75
N SER A 76 42.69 -26.08 -11.40
CA SER A 76 42.14 -27.46 -11.41
C SER A 76 40.99 -27.60 -10.41
N THR A 77 41.23 -27.22 -9.15
CA THR A 77 40.22 -27.35 -8.09
C THR A 77 38.99 -26.46 -8.31
N ARG A 78 39.12 -25.32 -9.03
CA ARG A 78 37.96 -24.51 -9.43
C ARG A 78 37.11 -25.21 -10.48
N ASN A 79 37.74 -25.79 -11.50
CA ASN A 79 37.02 -26.54 -12.53
C ASN A 79 36.32 -27.77 -11.94
N GLU A 80 36.97 -28.47 -11.00
CA GLU A 80 36.36 -29.60 -10.27
C GLU A 80 35.17 -29.14 -9.42
N PHE A 81 35.30 -28.03 -8.70
CA PHE A 81 34.22 -27.44 -7.90
C PHE A 81 33.03 -26.99 -8.76
N GLU A 82 33.29 -26.30 -9.87
CA GLU A 82 32.25 -25.90 -10.83
C GLU A 82 31.57 -27.12 -11.46
N GLY A 83 32.34 -28.17 -11.79
CA GLY A 83 31.82 -29.44 -12.29
C GLY A 83 30.92 -30.13 -11.28
N PHE A 84 31.27 -30.10 -9.99
CA PHE A 84 30.43 -30.63 -8.91
C PHE A 84 29.10 -29.85 -8.83
N ILE A 85 29.15 -28.51 -8.70
CA ILE A 85 27.95 -27.67 -8.55
C ILE A 85 26.99 -27.86 -9.74
N ASN A 86 27.52 -27.84 -10.97
CA ASN A 86 26.72 -28.03 -12.18
C ASN A 86 26.12 -29.43 -12.32
N GLY A 87 26.69 -30.43 -11.63
CA GLY A 87 26.21 -31.81 -11.63
C GLY A 87 25.19 -32.12 -10.52
N ILE A 88 24.80 -31.13 -9.71
CA ILE A 88 23.82 -31.32 -8.64
C ILE A 88 22.42 -31.32 -9.21
N GLU A 89 21.73 -32.44 -9.01
CA GLU A 89 20.29 -32.56 -9.19
C GLU A 89 19.63 -32.61 -7.80
N PHE A 90 18.76 -31.65 -7.48
CA PHE A 90 18.04 -31.62 -6.21
C PHE A 90 16.85 -32.60 -6.24
N PRO A 91 16.88 -33.70 -5.47
CA PRO A 91 15.74 -34.61 -5.38
C PRO A 91 14.56 -33.97 -4.62
N SER A 92 13.35 -34.53 -4.78
CA SER A 92 12.21 -34.15 -3.93
C SER A 92 12.54 -34.44 -2.46
N THR A 93 12.24 -33.50 -1.56
CA THR A 93 12.63 -33.56 -0.13
C THR A 93 12.09 -34.79 0.60
N ASP A 94 10.99 -35.37 0.12
CA ASP A 94 10.35 -36.55 0.71
C ASP A 94 10.80 -37.88 0.06
N SER A 95 11.75 -37.84 -0.88
CA SER A 95 12.23 -39.04 -1.56
C SER A 95 13.37 -39.72 -0.81
N ASP A 96 13.47 -41.05 -0.94
CA ASP A 96 14.57 -41.83 -0.35
C ASP A 96 15.95 -41.29 -0.76
N LYS A 97 16.08 -40.80 -2.01
CA LYS A 97 17.31 -40.18 -2.54
C LYS A 97 17.71 -38.87 -1.85
N ALA A 98 16.77 -38.14 -1.26
CA ALA A 98 17.07 -36.91 -0.52
C ALA A 98 17.49 -37.21 0.93
N LEU A 99 17.00 -38.34 1.47
CA LEU A 99 17.15 -38.73 2.87
C LEU A 99 18.31 -39.71 3.10
N ASP A 100 18.70 -40.47 2.07
CA ASP A 100 19.81 -41.42 2.13
C ASP A 100 21.19 -40.75 2.22
N GLU A 101 22.18 -41.49 2.74
CA GLU A 101 23.58 -41.04 2.86
C GLU A 101 24.44 -41.51 1.68
N ASN A 102 23.83 -42.02 0.60
CA ASN A 102 24.53 -42.70 -0.49
C ASN A 102 24.69 -41.83 -1.75
N GLY A 103 24.15 -40.60 -1.74
CA GLY A 103 24.26 -39.61 -2.80
C GLY A 103 25.40 -38.58 -2.63
N SER A 104 25.42 -37.56 -3.47
CA SER A 104 26.38 -36.43 -3.38
C SER A 104 25.97 -35.38 -2.33
N ILE A 105 24.68 -35.28 -2.05
CA ILE A 105 24.07 -34.35 -1.10
C ILE A 105 22.93 -35.03 -0.33
N GLN A 106 22.66 -34.57 0.89
CA GLN A 106 21.57 -35.03 1.76
C GLN A 106 20.78 -33.85 2.29
N VAL A 107 19.44 -33.91 2.26
CA VAL A 107 18.59 -32.84 2.82
C VAL A 107 18.63 -32.85 4.35
N LEU A 108 18.73 -31.68 4.95
CA LEU A 108 18.70 -31.52 6.41
C LEU A 108 17.28 -31.24 6.90
N SER A 109 16.83 -32.02 7.88
CA SER A 109 15.53 -31.84 8.50
C SER A 109 15.57 -30.73 9.56
N PRO A 110 14.63 -29.75 9.54
CA PRO A 110 14.65 -28.60 10.43
C PRO A 110 14.51 -28.97 11.92
N PHE A 111 14.01 -30.16 12.23
CA PHE A 111 13.77 -30.64 13.60
C PHE A 111 14.90 -31.50 14.17
N VAL A 112 15.98 -31.71 13.41
CA VAL A 112 17.13 -32.51 13.82
C VAL A 112 18.25 -31.59 14.34
N ARG A 113 19.00 -32.06 15.33
CA ARG A 113 20.13 -31.31 15.90
C ARG A 113 21.38 -31.48 15.03
N LEU A 114 22.20 -30.43 14.94
CA LEU A 114 23.34 -30.39 14.03
C LEU A 114 24.40 -31.48 14.31
N TYR A 115 24.59 -31.87 15.58
CA TYR A 115 25.52 -32.96 15.94
C TYR A 115 25.13 -34.32 15.35
N GLU A 116 23.88 -34.53 14.95
CA GLU A 116 23.46 -35.78 14.31
C GLU A 116 24.01 -35.89 12.89
N TYR A 117 24.19 -34.74 12.23
CA TYR A 117 24.76 -34.65 10.89
C TYR A 117 26.29 -34.53 10.89
N TRP A 118 26.89 -33.86 11.87
CA TRP A 118 28.34 -33.70 11.98
C TRP A 118 28.82 -34.01 13.39
N LYS A 119 29.50 -35.15 13.54
CA LYS A 119 29.97 -35.69 14.82
C LYS A 119 31.44 -35.33 15.13
N ASP A 120 32.20 -34.93 14.11
CA ASP A 120 33.63 -34.65 14.17
C ASP A 120 33.95 -33.21 13.74
N ASN A 121 35.18 -32.75 14.01
CA ASN A 121 35.65 -31.46 13.51
C ASN A 121 35.75 -31.48 11.98
N LEU A 122 35.11 -30.48 11.36
CA LEU A 122 35.06 -30.34 9.92
C LEU A 122 36.33 -29.66 9.39
N ASP A 123 36.82 -30.14 8.25
CA ASP A 123 37.99 -29.55 7.61
C ASP A 123 37.59 -28.29 6.82
N GLU A 124 38.13 -27.15 7.25
CA GLU A 124 37.88 -25.81 6.69
C GLU A 124 38.30 -25.63 5.21
N HIS A 125 38.88 -26.66 4.60
CA HIS A 125 39.24 -26.68 3.18
C HIS A 125 38.09 -27.10 2.26
N PHE A 126 37.02 -27.69 2.80
CA PHE A 126 35.91 -28.25 2.02
C PHE A 126 34.61 -27.46 2.15
N LEU A 127 33.77 -27.56 1.10
CA LEU A 127 32.38 -27.12 1.16
C LEU A 127 31.57 -28.11 2.01
N HIS A 128 30.78 -27.58 2.95
CA HIS A 128 30.01 -28.40 3.90
C HIS A 128 28.52 -28.38 3.60
N LEU A 129 28.01 -27.24 3.11
CA LEU A 129 26.58 -26.99 3.01
C LEU A 129 26.22 -26.28 1.71
N ILE A 130 25.13 -26.71 1.09
CA ILE A 130 24.48 -26.02 -0.01
C ILE A 130 23.15 -25.46 0.50
N VAL A 131 22.94 -24.17 0.26
CA VAL A 131 21.71 -23.45 0.60
C VAL A 131 20.91 -23.30 -0.68
N GLN A 132 19.92 -24.14 -0.89
CA GLN A 132 19.04 -24.04 -2.05
C GLN A 132 17.92 -23.06 -1.74
N VAL A 133 17.80 -22.02 -2.57
CA VAL A 133 16.66 -21.09 -2.50
C VAL A 133 15.55 -21.54 -3.45
N PRO A 134 14.28 -21.25 -3.13
CA PRO A 134 13.16 -21.49 -4.04
C PRO A 134 13.38 -20.86 -5.42
N PRO A 135 12.68 -21.35 -6.47
CA PRO A 135 12.85 -20.89 -7.84
C PRO A 135 12.91 -19.37 -8.00
N ILE A 136 14.04 -18.89 -8.51
CA ILE A 136 14.21 -17.51 -8.95
C ILE A 136 14.03 -17.52 -10.47
N GLU A 137 12.87 -17.07 -10.95
CA GLU A 137 12.61 -17.06 -12.39
C GLU A 137 13.54 -16.06 -13.11
N HIS A 138 14.59 -16.58 -13.76
CA HIS A 138 15.49 -15.76 -14.59
C HIS A 138 14.80 -15.32 -15.90
N PRO A 139 14.92 -14.04 -16.34
CA PRO A 139 14.02 -13.46 -17.34
C PRO A 139 14.36 -13.81 -18.80
N GLU A 140 15.46 -14.51 -19.09
CA GLU A 140 16.03 -14.50 -20.44
C GLU A 140 15.37 -15.47 -21.45
N LYS A 141 14.59 -16.47 -20.99
CA LYS A 141 13.84 -17.37 -21.89
C LYS A 141 12.34 -17.05 -22.02
N ALA A 142 11.85 -16.00 -21.35
CA ALA A 142 10.43 -15.60 -21.37
C ALA A 142 10.01 -14.77 -22.61
N LEU A 143 10.92 -14.56 -23.57
CA LEU A 143 10.62 -13.92 -24.86
C LEU A 143 9.84 -14.85 -25.79
N ARG A 144 8.61 -15.22 -25.40
CA ARG A 144 7.46 -15.63 -26.25
C ARG A 144 6.32 -16.24 -25.41
N VAL A 145 5.95 -15.62 -24.29
CA VAL A 145 4.65 -15.91 -23.68
C VAL A 145 3.65 -14.91 -24.24
N LYS A 146 2.69 -15.38 -25.06
CA LYS A 146 1.54 -14.58 -25.49
C LYS A 146 0.88 -13.98 -24.26
N ALA A 147 0.71 -12.65 -24.25
CA ALA A 147 -0.10 -11.97 -23.25
C ALA A 147 -1.45 -12.70 -23.13
N ARG A 148 -1.84 -13.08 -21.91
CA ARG A 148 -3.24 -13.41 -21.62
C ARG A 148 -4.03 -12.14 -21.90
N ASP A 149 -5.13 -12.25 -22.62
CA ASP A 149 -6.02 -11.11 -22.81
C ASP A 149 -6.42 -10.55 -21.44
N PRO A 150 -6.40 -9.21 -21.26
CA PRO A 150 -6.91 -8.58 -20.04
C PRO A 150 -8.34 -9.06 -19.79
N THR A 151 -8.71 -9.25 -18.51
CA THR A 151 -10.09 -9.61 -18.16
C THR A 151 -11.06 -8.60 -18.77
N PRO A 152 -12.26 -9.00 -19.23
CA PRO A 152 -13.18 -8.09 -19.94
C PRO A 152 -13.53 -6.80 -19.18
N LYS A 153 -13.42 -6.81 -17.85
CA LYS A 153 -13.64 -5.65 -16.98
C LYS A 153 -12.48 -4.66 -16.96
N LEU A 154 -11.26 -5.11 -17.26
CA LEU A 154 -10.02 -4.36 -17.20
C LEU A 154 -9.74 -3.56 -18.48
N LEU A 155 -10.15 -4.13 -19.61
CA LEU A 155 -9.88 -3.61 -20.94
C LEU A 155 -10.31 -2.13 -21.11
N PRO A 156 -11.49 -1.68 -20.66
CA PRO A 156 -11.90 -0.28 -20.81
C PRO A 156 -10.98 0.71 -20.08
N ILE A 157 -10.46 0.32 -18.91
CA ILE A 157 -9.59 1.17 -18.09
C ILE A 157 -8.22 1.31 -18.74
N LEU A 158 -7.62 0.21 -19.19
CA LEU A 158 -6.35 0.23 -19.90
C LEU A 158 -6.47 1.01 -21.23
N GLU A 159 -7.59 0.91 -21.94
CA GLU A 159 -7.86 1.71 -23.13
C GLU A 159 -8.03 3.20 -22.82
N ALA A 160 -8.67 3.55 -21.71
CA ALA A 160 -8.76 4.94 -21.23
C ALA A 160 -7.37 5.51 -20.90
N GLN A 161 -6.56 4.77 -20.14
CA GLN A 161 -5.17 5.17 -19.82
C GLN A 161 -4.30 5.30 -21.07
N LYS A 162 -4.44 4.41 -22.06
CA LYS A 162 -3.71 4.49 -23.34
C LYS A 162 -4.07 5.77 -24.10
N ARG A 163 -5.36 6.11 -24.19
CA ARG A 163 -5.83 7.37 -24.80
C ARG A 163 -5.33 8.60 -24.05
N GLU A 164 -5.38 8.58 -22.71
CA GLU A 164 -4.86 9.67 -21.87
C GLU A 164 -3.35 9.86 -22.08
N THR A 165 -2.60 8.76 -22.08
CA THR A 165 -1.15 8.76 -22.31
C THR A 165 -0.80 9.35 -23.67
N GLN A 166 -1.49 8.91 -24.74
CA GLN A 166 -1.25 9.42 -26.08
C GLN A 166 -1.54 10.92 -26.17
N ALA A 167 -2.68 11.35 -25.62
CA ALA A 167 -3.07 12.76 -25.62
C ALA A 167 -2.12 13.64 -24.79
N ASP A 168 -1.52 13.10 -23.71
CA ASP A 168 -0.49 13.79 -22.94
C ASP A 168 0.82 13.92 -23.72
N LEU A 169 1.26 12.85 -24.42
CA LEU A 169 2.47 12.87 -25.24
C LEU A 169 2.40 13.89 -26.39
N GLU A 170 1.23 14.07 -27.00
CA GLU A 170 0.97 15.09 -28.03
C GLU A 170 0.84 16.51 -27.43
N GLY A 171 0.68 16.61 -26.11
CA GLY A 171 0.52 17.87 -25.38
C GLY A 171 1.85 18.54 -25.00
N PRO A 172 1.77 19.75 -24.41
CA PRO A 172 2.96 20.44 -23.90
C PRO A 172 3.70 19.61 -22.84
N PRO A 173 5.02 19.76 -22.71
CA PRO A 173 5.80 19.09 -21.66
C PRO A 173 5.38 19.59 -20.26
N PRO A 174 5.62 18.83 -19.18
CA PRO A 174 5.22 19.20 -17.81
C PRO A 174 5.65 20.63 -17.41
N SER A 175 6.86 21.05 -17.76
CA SER A 175 7.40 22.39 -17.47
C SER A 175 6.61 23.54 -18.10
N ARG A 176 5.86 23.28 -19.19
CA ARG A 176 4.95 24.25 -19.82
C ARG A 176 3.50 24.00 -19.43
N ALA A 177 3.09 22.74 -19.33
CA ALA A 177 1.74 22.33 -18.94
C ALA A 177 1.37 22.79 -17.52
N ALA A 178 2.37 22.98 -16.64
CA ALA A 178 2.18 23.48 -15.29
C ALA A 178 1.95 25.01 -15.19
N LEU A 179 2.15 25.77 -16.29
CA LEU A 179 1.76 27.19 -16.32
C LEU A 179 0.26 27.27 -16.09
N ILE A 180 -0.23 28.13 -15.20
CA ILE A 180 -1.66 28.16 -14.82
C ILE A 180 -2.59 28.27 -16.03
N SER A 181 -2.22 29.06 -17.04
CA SER A 181 -2.98 29.23 -18.29
C SER A 181 -3.08 27.95 -19.13
N GLU A 182 -2.06 27.09 -19.08
CA GLU A 182 -2.07 25.78 -19.73
C GLU A 182 -2.70 24.72 -18.83
N TYR A 183 -2.44 24.76 -17.52
CA TYR A 183 -2.96 23.80 -16.56
C TYR A 183 -4.49 23.80 -16.50
N ILE A 184 -5.14 24.97 -16.63
CA ILE A 184 -6.61 25.05 -16.76
C ILE A 184 -7.10 24.24 -17.97
N LYS A 185 -6.43 24.36 -19.13
CA LYS A 185 -6.76 23.59 -20.34
C LYS A 185 -6.49 22.10 -20.15
N GLN A 186 -5.37 21.77 -19.47
CA GLN A 186 -5.01 20.40 -19.15
C GLN A 186 -6.06 19.77 -18.22
N GLN A 187 -6.50 20.44 -17.15
CA GLN A 187 -7.52 19.91 -16.25
C GLN A 187 -8.87 19.71 -16.96
N ALA A 188 -9.21 20.53 -17.95
CA ALA A 188 -10.41 20.34 -18.75
C ALA A 188 -10.34 19.12 -19.69
N LYS A 189 -9.14 18.80 -20.21
CA LYS A 189 -8.93 17.74 -21.21
C LYS A 189 -8.50 16.41 -20.58
N LEU A 190 -7.46 16.45 -19.75
CA LEU A 190 -6.76 15.32 -19.13
C LEU A 190 -6.55 15.65 -17.63
N PRO A 191 -7.59 15.55 -16.79
CA PRO A 191 -7.51 15.95 -15.40
C PRO A 191 -6.60 15.03 -14.58
N ILE A 192 -5.68 15.63 -13.82
CA ILE A 192 -5.08 15.01 -12.64
C ILE A 192 -6.04 15.24 -11.47
N LEU A 193 -6.38 14.19 -10.76
CA LEU A 193 -7.26 14.25 -9.59
C LEU A 193 -6.43 14.60 -8.34
N ASN A 194 -6.23 15.90 -8.11
CA ASN A 194 -5.46 16.46 -7.00
C ASN A 194 -6.23 17.49 -6.15
N GLY A 195 -7.55 17.56 -6.31
CA GLY A 195 -8.44 18.52 -5.66
C GLY A 195 -8.40 19.92 -6.27
N ARG A 196 -7.71 20.14 -7.40
CA ARG A 196 -7.61 21.44 -8.08
C ARG A 196 -8.03 21.34 -9.56
N PRO A 197 -9.16 21.95 -9.97
CA PRO A 197 -10.16 22.66 -9.16
C PRO A 197 -10.89 21.73 -8.18
N PHE A 198 -11.70 22.30 -7.29
CA PHE A 198 -12.35 21.61 -6.16
C PHE A 198 -13.11 20.31 -6.53
N GLY A 199 -13.61 20.19 -7.77
CA GLY A 199 -14.27 18.97 -8.25
C GLY A 199 -13.34 17.82 -8.67
N CYS A 200 -12.03 18.06 -8.78
CA CYS A 200 -11.04 17.08 -9.25
C CYS A 200 -10.44 16.25 -8.11
N TYR A 201 -11.27 15.68 -7.25
CA TYR A 201 -10.80 14.80 -6.16
C TYR A 201 -10.96 13.32 -6.53
N ALA A 202 -10.29 12.45 -5.77
CA ALA A 202 -10.34 11.00 -5.90
C ALA A 202 -10.42 10.35 -4.52
N PRO A 203 -10.70 9.03 -4.44
CA PRO A 203 -10.59 8.29 -3.20
C PRO A 203 -9.19 8.41 -2.59
N PRO A 204 -9.03 8.30 -1.26
CA PRO A 204 -7.72 8.37 -0.62
C PRO A 204 -6.73 7.36 -1.19
N ILE A 205 -5.52 7.79 -1.54
CA ILE A 205 -4.50 6.93 -2.15
C ILE A 205 -4.07 5.79 -1.21
N GLY A 206 -4.20 6.00 0.10
CA GLY A 206 -3.98 4.98 1.13
C GLY A 206 -4.95 3.79 1.05
N LEU A 207 -6.02 3.85 0.24
CA LEU A 207 -6.84 2.66 -0.05
C LEU A 207 -6.17 1.72 -1.06
N PHE A 208 -5.25 2.21 -1.89
CA PHE A 208 -4.70 1.48 -3.04
C PHE A 208 -3.27 1.01 -2.83
N HIS A 209 -2.53 1.59 -1.88
CA HIS A 209 -1.22 1.07 -1.50
C HIS A 209 -0.89 1.37 -0.02
N PRO A 210 -0.41 0.36 0.75
CA PRO A 210 -0.14 0.52 2.20
C PRO A 210 0.92 1.56 2.52
N VAL A 211 1.87 1.80 1.60
CA VAL A 211 2.98 2.73 1.84
C VAL A 211 2.52 4.12 2.28
N PHE A 212 1.37 4.60 1.77
CA PHE A 212 0.87 5.92 2.10
C PHE A 212 0.29 5.98 3.51
N ASN A 213 -0.29 4.87 4.00
CA ASN A 213 -0.75 4.76 5.38
C ASN A 213 0.44 4.64 6.33
N SER A 214 1.39 3.74 6.05
CA SER A 214 2.60 3.58 6.86
C SER A 214 3.42 4.87 6.94
N PHE A 215 3.48 5.64 5.85
CA PHE A 215 4.12 6.96 5.87
C PHE A 215 3.45 7.90 6.88
N GLN A 216 2.11 8.00 6.85
CA GLN A 216 1.35 8.85 7.78
C GLN A 216 1.47 8.35 9.23
N GLU A 217 1.45 7.04 9.44
CA GLU A 217 1.60 6.42 10.76
C GLU A 217 2.97 6.73 11.37
N VAL A 218 4.06 6.56 10.61
CA VAL A 218 5.42 6.90 11.08
C VAL A 218 5.54 8.39 11.38
N LEU A 219 4.94 9.24 10.56
CA LEU A 219 4.99 10.69 10.74
C LEU A 219 4.19 11.15 11.97
N ALA A 220 3.05 10.53 12.24
CA ALA A 220 2.18 10.83 13.39
C ALA A 220 2.61 10.15 14.69
N SER A 221 3.48 9.13 14.63
CA SER A 221 3.98 8.40 15.80
C SER A 221 4.67 9.35 16.79
N GLN A 222 4.40 9.12 18.07
CA GLN A 222 5.08 9.80 19.18
C GLN A 222 6.24 8.98 19.74
N ASP A 223 6.51 7.80 19.17
CA ASP A 223 7.57 6.92 19.63
C ASP A 223 8.94 7.59 19.42
N PRO A 224 9.88 7.46 20.37
CA PRO A 224 11.20 8.05 20.23
C PRO A 224 11.91 7.46 19.01
N LEU A 225 12.45 8.34 18.15
CA LEU A 225 13.27 7.91 17.03
C LEU A 225 14.61 7.42 17.55
N ASN A 226 15.10 6.32 16.99
CA ASN A 226 16.49 5.95 17.17
C ASN A 226 17.37 6.95 16.41
N LEU A 227 18.15 7.74 17.15
CA LEU A 227 19.00 8.79 16.60
C LEU A 227 20.24 8.16 15.96
N ASP A 228 20.16 7.91 14.66
CA ASP A 228 21.34 7.60 13.85
C ASP A 228 22.16 8.90 13.63
N GLU A 229 23.43 8.88 14.02
CA GLU A 229 24.32 10.04 13.93
C GLU A 229 24.51 10.50 12.48
N GLY A 230 24.52 9.56 11.53
CA GLY A 230 24.60 9.84 10.10
C GLY A 230 23.36 10.58 9.58
N ALA A 231 22.17 10.09 9.94
CA ALA A 231 20.90 10.75 9.63
C ALA A 231 20.83 12.15 10.27
N CYS A 232 21.19 12.29 11.54
CA CYS A 232 21.20 13.59 12.23
C CYS A 232 22.12 14.60 11.53
N SER A 233 23.33 14.17 11.14
CA SER A 233 24.28 15.02 10.41
C SER A 233 23.74 15.43 9.04
N SER A 234 23.08 14.51 8.34
CA SER A 234 22.46 14.77 7.04
C SER A 234 21.27 15.74 7.16
N VAL A 235 20.45 15.63 8.21
CA VAL A 235 19.37 16.60 8.49
C VAL A 235 19.94 17.99 8.74
N LYS A 236 20.98 18.13 9.57
CA LYS A 236 21.63 19.44 9.81
C LYS A 236 22.15 20.05 8.51
N ALA A 237 22.86 19.27 7.71
CA ALA A 237 23.36 19.72 6.41
C ALA A 237 22.22 20.13 5.47
N LEU A 238 21.13 19.36 5.44
CA LEU A 238 19.96 19.66 4.62
C LEU A 238 19.30 20.97 5.07
N GLN A 239 19.08 21.17 6.37
CA GLN A 239 18.46 22.37 6.92
C GLN A 239 19.26 23.63 6.59
N VAL A 240 20.59 23.58 6.70
CA VAL A 240 21.48 24.66 6.27
C VAL A 240 21.35 24.90 4.76
N ALA A 241 21.35 23.84 3.97
CA ALA A 241 21.22 23.95 2.52
C ALA A 241 19.85 24.52 2.10
N PHE A 242 18.76 24.19 2.78
CA PHE A 242 17.43 24.73 2.50
C PHE A 242 17.34 26.22 2.88
N ALA A 243 17.93 26.62 4.01
CA ALA A 243 17.92 28.00 4.52
C ALA A 243 18.80 28.96 3.72
N ASN A 244 19.87 28.47 3.08
CA ASN A 244 20.76 29.28 2.27
C ASN A 244 20.07 29.84 1.01
N LEU A 245 20.56 31.00 0.56
CA LEU A 245 20.11 31.67 -0.66
C LEU A 245 21.00 31.30 -1.85
N TYR A 246 20.37 31.04 -2.99
CA TYR A 246 21.06 30.64 -4.22
C TYR A 246 20.68 31.55 -5.38
N LYS A 247 21.65 31.77 -6.27
CA LYS A 247 21.45 32.61 -7.48
C LYS A 247 20.49 31.97 -8.48
N ASN A 248 20.44 30.65 -8.54
CA ASN A 248 19.65 29.90 -9.50
C ASN A 248 19.32 28.48 -8.99
N GLU A 249 18.38 27.84 -9.67
CA GLU A 249 17.89 26.50 -9.35
C GLU A 249 18.99 25.42 -9.38
N THR A 250 19.98 25.56 -10.27
CA THR A 250 21.09 24.60 -10.39
C THR A 250 22.00 24.63 -9.17
N ASP A 251 22.36 25.82 -8.68
CA ASP A 251 23.19 25.98 -7.48
C ASP A 251 22.47 25.45 -6.24
N ARG A 252 21.15 25.72 -6.11
CA ARG A 252 20.33 25.13 -5.03
C ARG A 252 20.32 23.61 -5.11
N LEU A 253 20.08 23.04 -6.30
CA LEU A 253 19.99 21.59 -6.50
C LEU A 253 21.29 20.92 -6.08
N LYS A 254 22.43 21.49 -6.50
CA LYS A 254 23.76 20.99 -6.15
C LYS A 254 23.99 20.97 -4.64
N ALA A 255 23.52 22.00 -3.93
CA ALA A 255 23.69 22.10 -2.48
C ALA A 255 22.83 21.09 -1.70
N ILE A 256 21.59 20.82 -2.14
CA ILE A 256 20.69 19.90 -1.44
C ILE A 256 20.88 18.42 -1.84
N HIS A 257 21.47 18.14 -3.01
CA HIS A 257 21.48 16.79 -3.60
C HIS A 257 22.11 15.72 -2.70
N ALA A 258 23.31 15.99 -2.16
CA ALA A 258 24.02 15.04 -1.31
C ALA A 258 23.27 14.74 0.01
N PRO A 259 22.89 15.74 0.85
CA PRO A 259 22.17 15.46 2.08
C PRO A 259 20.78 14.87 1.82
N LEU A 260 20.10 15.28 0.74
CA LEU A 260 18.80 14.72 0.39
C LEU A 260 18.91 13.23 0.00
N ASN A 261 19.88 12.84 -0.84
CA ASN A 261 20.11 11.44 -1.19
C ASN A 261 20.41 10.55 0.02
N ALA A 262 21.26 11.03 0.92
CA ALA A 262 21.60 10.31 2.14
C ALA A 262 20.35 10.02 3.00
N LEU A 263 19.44 11.00 3.09
CA LEU A 263 18.22 10.88 3.86
C LEU A 263 17.16 10.02 3.17
N LEU A 264 17.06 10.03 1.84
CA LEU A 264 16.08 9.23 1.10
C LEU A 264 16.48 7.74 0.97
N GLY A 265 17.74 7.38 1.19
CA GLY A 265 18.21 5.98 1.05
C GLY A 265 18.18 5.48 -0.40
N GLY A 266 18.31 6.39 -1.37
CA GLY A 266 18.34 6.10 -2.80
C GLY A 266 19.00 7.22 -3.57
N ALA A 267 19.53 6.91 -4.76
CA ALA A 267 20.09 7.91 -5.64
C ALA A 267 18.97 8.67 -6.37
N LEU A 268 18.89 9.99 -6.16
CA LEU A 268 18.12 10.87 -7.05
C LEU A 268 18.89 11.03 -8.36
N GLU A 269 18.43 10.31 -9.37
CA GLU A 269 18.98 10.28 -10.71
C GLU A 269 18.24 11.25 -11.62
N ARG A 270 18.96 11.83 -12.59
CA ARG A 270 18.33 12.66 -13.61
C ARG A 270 17.88 11.78 -14.77
N VAL A 271 16.59 11.43 -14.78
CA VAL A 271 15.99 10.56 -15.79
C VAL A 271 15.28 11.39 -16.86
N SER A 272 15.71 11.27 -18.11
CA SER A 272 15.09 11.95 -19.26
C SER A 272 14.23 10.98 -20.05
N GLN A 273 12.98 11.37 -20.32
CA GLN A 273 12.06 10.68 -21.24
C GLN A 273 11.45 11.69 -22.22
N THR A 274 10.68 11.21 -23.20
CA THR A 274 10.05 12.08 -24.21
C THR A 274 9.22 13.19 -23.58
N GLY A 275 9.75 14.42 -23.65
CA GLY A 275 9.09 15.62 -23.14
C GLY A 275 9.09 15.78 -21.61
N VAL A 276 9.88 15.00 -20.86
CA VAL A 276 10.02 15.15 -19.40
C VAL A 276 11.45 14.90 -18.91
N THR A 277 11.91 15.77 -18.03
CA THR A 277 13.16 15.61 -17.28
C THR A 277 12.97 16.34 -15.95
N ALA A 278 12.56 15.61 -14.93
CA ALA A 278 12.45 16.12 -13.57
C ALA A 278 13.84 16.45 -12.99
N ASN A 279 13.87 17.19 -11.88
CA ASN A 279 15.12 17.54 -11.20
C ASN A 279 15.81 16.32 -10.57
N GLY A 280 15.04 15.29 -10.22
CA GLY A 280 15.56 13.98 -9.81
C GLY A 280 14.47 12.92 -9.72
N SER A 281 14.85 11.66 -9.83
CA SER A 281 13.96 10.51 -9.69
C SER A 281 14.67 9.38 -8.98
N VAL A 282 13.96 8.65 -8.12
CA VAL A 282 14.39 7.33 -7.65
C VAL A 282 13.69 6.29 -8.53
N ILE A 283 14.46 5.42 -9.15
CA ILE A 283 13.94 4.42 -10.08
C ILE A 283 14.30 2.99 -9.67
N GLU A 284 13.60 2.03 -10.24
CA GLU A 284 13.92 0.61 -10.13
C GLU A 284 13.58 -0.11 -11.44
N ALA A 285 14.37 -1.14 -11.78
CA ALA A 285 14.05 -2.00 -12.92
C ALA A 285 12.90 -2.94 -12.55
N CYS A 286 11.83 -2.95 -13.34
CA CYS A 286 10.61 -3.69 -13.04
C CYS A 286 9.92 -4.14 -14.33
N CYS A 287 9.58 -5.42 -14.46
CA CYS A 287 8.88 -5.98 -15.63
C CYS A 287 9.52 -5.62 -16.99
N GLY A 288 10.86 -5.54 -17.07
CA GLY A 288 11.56 -5.11 -18.29
C GLY A 288 11.41 -3.62 -18.63
N SER A 289 10.95 -2.81 -17.67
CA SER A 289 10.79 -1.37 -17.80
C SER A 289 11.29 -0.63 -16.54
N THR A 290 11.11 0.68 -16.49
CA THR A 290 11.50 1.55 -15.38
C THR A 290 10.29 1.88 -14.51
N ALA A 291 10.33 1.46 -13.24
CA ALA A 291 9.44 1.94 -12.21
C ALA A 291 9.97 3.25 -11.61
N TYR A 292 9.09 4.22 -11.36
CA TYR A 292 9.43 5.50 -10.74
C TYR A 292 8.97 5.51 -9.29
N ILE A 293 9.88 5.26 -8.36
CA ILE A 293 9.59 5.17 -6.91
C ILE A 293 9.36 6.56 -6.32
N ALA A 294 10.21 7.53 -6.70
CA ALA A 294 10.06 8.91 -6.30
C ALA A 294 10.39 9.88 -7.43
N ILE A 295 9.73 11.04 -7.45
CA ILE A 295 9.96 12.13 -8.42
C ILE A 295 10.13 13.44 -7.67
N LEU A 296 11.19 14.17 -7.99
CA LEU A 296 11.52 15.49 -7.44
C LEU A 296 11.39 16.56 -8.53
N GLU A 297 10.54 17.55 -8.29
CA GLU A 297 10.54 18.83 -9.00
C GLU A 297 10.86 19.96 -8.02
N MET A 298 11.68 20.91 -8.46
CA MET A 298 12.16 22.00 -7.64
C MET A 298 12.08 23.33 -8.39
N LYS A 299 11.87 24.41 -7.64
CA LYS A 299 12.09 25.80 -8.06
C LYS A 299 13.00 26.51 -7.06
N ASN A 300 13.75 27.49 -7.57
CA ASN A 300 14.76 28.20 -6.76
C ASN A 300 14.16 28.86 -5.51
N GLU A 301 13.00 29.52 -5.65
CA GLU A 301 12.23 30.12 -4.56
C GLU A 301 10.73 30.06 -4.89
N MET A 302 9.90 30.23 -3.87
CA MET A 302 8.47 30.42 -4.07
C MET A 302 8.21 31.71 -4.84
N GLY A 303 7.42 31.63 -5.92
CA GLY A 303 7.06 32.80 -6.73
C GLY A 303 8.13 33.28 -7.74
N THR A 304 9.34 32.72 -7.74
CA THR A 304 10.37 33.10 -8.75
C THR A 304 10.24 32.34 -10.07
N ALA A 305 9.51 31.23 -10.07
CA ALA A 305 9.19 30.48 -11.27
C ALA A 305 7.77 30.79 -11.75
N HIS A 306 7.52 30.58 -13.05
CA HIS A 306 6.18 30.73 -13.64
C HIS A 306 5.26 29.52 -13.40
N VAL A 307 5.74 28.49 -12.69
CA VAL A 307 5.04 27.22 -12.46
C VAL A 307 5.16 26.78 -11.01
N ASP A 308 4.15 26.06 -10.54
CA ASP A 308 4.13 25.39 -9.22
C ASP A 308 4.82 24.02 -9.33
N PRO A 309 5.88 23.74 -8.54
CA PRO A 309 6.58 22.45 -8.62
C PRO A 309 5.70 21.26 -8.23
N PHE A 310 4.67 21.43 -7.39
CA PHE A 310 3.72 20.35 -7.09
C PHE A 310 2.90 19.97 -8.33
N ILE A 311 2.40 20.96 -9.07
CA ILE A 311 1.65 20.74 -10.31
C ILE A 311 2.57 20.15 -11.39
N GLN A 312 3.78 20.69 -11.53
CA GLN A 312 4.77 20.16 -12.47
C GLN A 312 5.10 18.70 -12.15
N ALA A 313 5.28 18.34 -10.88
CA ALA A 313 5.62 16.97 -10.49
C ALA A 313 4.50 15.97 -10.78
N GLY A 314 3.24 16.35 -10.55
CA GLY A 314 2.10 15.51 -10.94
C GLY A 314 2.02 15.28 -12.45
N LEU A 315 2.33 16.30 -13.25
CA LEU A 315 2.41 16.18 -14.71
C LEU A 315 3.62 15.35 -15.15
N SER A 316 4.76 15.48 -14.47
CA SER A 316 5.96 14.66 -14.69
C SER A 316 5.67 13.19 -14.37
N TYR A 317 5.00 12.89 -13.25
CA TYR A 317 4.51 11.55 -12.91
C TYR A 317 3.66 10.96 -14.05
N ARG A 318 2.66 11.71 -14.53
CA ARG A 318 1.81 11.25 -15.64
C ARG A 318 2.63 10.94 -16.89
N ARG A 319 3.59 11.80 -17.25
CA ARG A 319 4.42 11.62 -18.44
C ARG A 319 5.36 10.41 -18.33
N TYR A 320 6.04 10.27 -17.19
CA TYR A 320 6.95 9.15 -16.92
C TYR A 320 6.21 7.81 -16.96
N TRP A 321 5.10 7.71 -16.22
CA TRP A 321 4.31 6.50 -16.21
C TRP A 321 3.63 6.26 -17.54
N GLY A 322 3.20 7.29 -18.27
CA GLY A 322 2.65 7.19 -19.62
C GLY A 322 3.60 6.49 -20.60
N HIS A 323 4.85 6.95 -20.68
CA HIS A 323 5.84 6.50 -21.68
C HIS A 323 6.34 5.06 -21.45
N SER A 324 7.03 4.81 -20.35
CA SER A 324 7.69 3.53 -20.07
C SER A 324 6.82 2.59 -19.24
N GLY A 325 5.75 3.08 -18.62
CA GLY A 325 5.05 2.35 -17.57
C GLY A 325 4.00 1.34 -18.01
N GLN A 326 3.74 1.11 -19.31
CA GLN A 326 2.54 0.35 -19.73
C GLN A 326 2.47 -1.04 -19.10
N VAL A 327 3.56 -1.82 -19.19
CA VAL A 327 3.61 -3.19 -18.62
C VAL A 327 3.38 -3.17 -17.10
N ILE A 328 3.87 -2.15 -16.42
CA ILE A 328 3.71 -2.01 -14.96
C ILE A 328 2.28 -1.55 -14.62
N ARG A 329 1.67 -0.65 -15.40
CA ARG A 329 0.27 -0.21 -15.20
C ARG A 329 -0.74 -1.35 -15.30
N GLU A 330 -0.43 -2.39 -16.09
CA GLU A 330 -1.26 -3.58 -16.21
C GLU A 330 -1.29 -4.44 -14.93
N CYS A 331 -0.31 -4.28 -14.04
CA CYS A 331 -0.22 -5.03 -12.77
C CYS A 331 -0.12 -4.16 -11.51
N SER A 332 -0.08 -2.83 -11.64
CA SER A 332 0.18 -1.92 -10.54
C SER A 332 -0.62 -0.62 -10.67
N TYR A 333 -0.95 -0.04 -9.51
CA TYR A 333 -1.40 1.35 -9.42
C TYR A 333 -0.27 2.37 -9.56
N CYS A 334 0.96 1.93 -9.84
CA CYS A 334 2.13 2.79 -10.00
C CYS A 334 2.36 3.76 -8.82
N PRO A 335 2.31 3.31 -7.55
CA PRO A 335 2.49 4.19 -6.41
C PRO A 335 3.86 4.88 -6.41
N THR A 336 3.88 6.21 -6.41
CA THR A 336 5.09 7.04 -6.42
C THR A 336 5.03 8.10 -5.32
N ILE A 337 6.16 8.36 -4.66
CA ILE A 337 6.34 9.53 -3.79
C ILE A 337 6.75 10.74 -4.63
N ILE A 338 6.06 11.86 -4.47
CA ILE A 338 6.36 13.13 -5.13
C ILE A 338 6.94 14.10 -4.12
N LEU A 339 8.10 14.66 -4.43
CA LEU A 339 8.76 15.74 -3.70
C LEU A 339 8.66 17.02 -4.53
N ALA A 340 8.04 18.06 -3.98
CA ALA A 340 7.96 19.37 -4.61
C ALA A 340 8.65 20.40 -3.73
N ILE A 341 9.73 21.01 -4.23
CA ILE A 341 10.53 21.99 -3.49
C ILE A 341 10.36 23.37 -4.12
N ALA A 342 10.08 24.38 -3.30
CA ALA A 342 10.10 25.78 -3.72
C ALA A 342 10.93 26.56 -2.69
N GLY A 343 12.20 26.81 -2.97
CA GLY A 343 13.08 27.44 -1.99
C GLY A 343 13.26 26.59 -0.72
N PRO A 344 13.03 27.14 0.49
CA PRO A 344 13.11 26.42 1.76
C PRO A 344 11.87 25.56 2.07
N TRP A 345 10.89 25.50 1.17
CA TRP A 345 9.63 24.80 1.38
C TRP A 345 9.62 23.44 0.68
N LEU A 346 9.26 22.36 1.41
CA LEU A 346 9.04 21.02 0.87
C LEU A 346 7.57 20.63 1.00
N CYS A 347 6.99 20.10 -0.08
CA CYS A 347 5.72 19.39 -0.07
C CYS A 347 5.97 17.92 -0.44
N VAL A 348 5.38 16.99 0.32
CA VAL A 348 5.42 15.55 0.02
C VAL A 348 4.02 15.09 -0.37
N SER A 349 3.92 14.44 -1.51
CA SER A 349 2.67 13.91 -2.05
C SER A 349 2.82 12.45 -2.44
N GLY A 350 1.73 11.71 -2.49
CA GLY A 350 1.68 10.40 -3.10
C GLY A 350 0.90 10.45 -4.41
N ALA A 351 1.28 9.63 -5.37
CA ALA A 351 0.60 9.52 -6.65
C ALA A 351 0.31 8.06 -6.98
N ILE A 352 -0.83 7.82 -7.64
CA ILE A 352 -1.22 6.53 -8.20
C ILE A 352 -1.90 6.74 -9.56
N TYR A 353 -1.92 5.69 -10.38
CA TYR A 353 -2.58 5.65 -11.67
C TYR A 353 -3.80 4.71 -11.59
N LEU A 354 -4.99 5.29 -11.44
CA LEU A 354 -6.27 4.59 -11.57
C LEU A 354 -6.71 4.64 -13.05
N GLU A 355 -7.99 4.84 -13.34
CA GLU A 355 -8.41 5.27 -14.69
C GLU A 355 -7.77 6.61 -15.08
N LYS A 356 -7.59 7.49 -14.10
CA LYS A 356 -6.91 8.77 -14.19
C LYS A 356 -5.81 8.85 -13.15
N VAL A 357 -4.83 9.71 -13.38
CA VAL A 357 -3.79 10.02 -12.39
C VAL A 357 -4.42 10.69 -11.17
N VAL A 358 -4.08 10.18 -9.98
CA VAL A 358 -4.43 10.74 -8.68
C VAL A 358 -3.15 11.21 -8.01
N VAL A 359 -3.14 12.44 -7.51
CA VAL A 359 -2.03 12.98 -6.71
C VAL A 359 -2.61 13.61 -5.46
N GLN A 360 -2.22 13.14 -4.29
CA GLN A 360 -2.71 13.68 -3.01
C GLN A 360 -1.53 14.14 -2.14
N PRO A 361 -1.60 15.36 -1.57
CA PRO A 361 -0.61 15.80 -0.60
C PRO A 361 -0.67 14.90 0.64
N LEU A 362 0.48 14.32 1.01
CA LEU A 362 0.67 13.63 2.28
C LEU A 362 1.04 14.63 3.37
N ILE A 363 1.81 15.66 3.00
CA ILE A 363 2.02 16.85 3.80
C ILE A 363 2.07 18.08 2.90
N GLY A 364 1.53 19.20 3.38
CA GLY A 364 1.62 20.49 2.69
C GLY A 364 3.05 21.05 2.64
N TYR A 365 3.19 22.27 2.11
CA TYR A 365 4.47 22.97 2.13
C TYR A 365 4.91 23.28 3.56
N ILE A 366 5.95 22.60 4.01
CA ILE A 366 6.60 22.81 5.31
C ILE A 366 7.92 23.54 5.13
N TRP A 367 8.27 24.35 6.10
CA TRP A 367 9.57 25.03 6.16
C TRP A 367 10.64 24.05 6.66
N LEU A 368 11.68 23.82 5.85
CA LEU A 368 12.83 22.97 6.18
C LEU A 368 14.11 23.75 6.49
N GLY A 369 14.06 25.09 6.49
CA GLY A 369 15.15 25.87 7.05
C GLY A 369 15.23 25.61 8.56
N GLY A 370 16.38 25.18 9.07
CA GLY A 370 16.52 24.93 10.51
C GLY A 370 16.59 26.21 11.33
N SER A 371 16.37 26.07 12.65
CA SER A 371 16.72 27.05 13.67
C SER A 371 17.58 26.38 14.75
N PHE A 372 18.56 27.10 15.31
CA PHE A 372 19.38 26.61 16.41
C PHE A 372 18.59 26.35 17.70
N PHE A 373 17.37 26.90 17.80
CA PHE A 373 16.55 26.86 19.01
C PHE A 373 15.29 26.00 18.84
N ASP A 374 15.11 25.35 17.69
CA ASP A 374 13.89 24.60 17.36
C ASP A 374 14.18 23.10 17.26
N GLU A 375 14.32 22.47 18.43
CA GLU A 375 14.54 21.02 18.54
C GLU A 375 13.33 20.23 18.01
N ASP A 376 12.11 20.75 18.20
CA ASP A 376 10.88 20.11 17.71
C ASP A 376 10.86 20.03 16.18
N GLN A 377 11.23 21.11 15.49
CA GLN A 377 11.37 21.11 14.03
C GLN A 377 12.48 20.17 13.56
N PHE A 378 13.59 20.06 14.31
CA PHE A 378 14.65 19.10 14.00
C PHE A 378 14.13 17.65 14.10
N HIS A 379 13.47 17.30 15.19
CA HIS A 379 12.86 15.99 15.40
C HIS A 379 11.80 15.67 14.37
N PHE A 380 10.96 16.64 14.04
CA PHE A 380 9.97 16.52 12.97
C PHE A 380 10.62 16.27 11.60
N THR A 381 11.66 17.02 11.26
CA THR A 381 12.40 16.85 9.99
C THR A 381 13.04 15.46 9.92
N LEU A 382 13.65 15.00 11.02
CA LEU A 382 14.21 13.65 11.10
C LEU A 382 13.13 12.58 10.89
N ARG A 383 11.98 12.70 11.57
CA ARG A 383 10.84 11.78 11.43
C ARG A 383 10.32 11.73 10.00
N LEU A 384 10.17 12.90 9.36
CA LEU A 384 9.75 13.00 7.97
C LEU A 384 10.68 12.23 7.03
N PHE A 385 12.00 12.39 7.18
CA PHE A 385 12.95 11.68 6.33
C PHE A 385 13.07 10.19 6.67
N THR A 386 12.85 9.79 7.93
CA THR A 386 12.68 8.38 8.29
C THR A 386 11.46 7.76 7.59
N ALA A 387 10.32 8.46 7.60
CA ALA A 387 9.11 8.02 6.90
C ALA A 387 9.32 7.96 5.37
N LEU A 388 9.97 8.96 4.78
CA LEU A 388 10.31 8.97 3.35
C LEU A 388 11.24 7.82 2.96
N LYS A 389 12.31 7.60 3.72
CA LYS A 389 13.27 6.50 3.49
C LYS A 389 12.57 5.14 3.55
N SER A 390 11.73 4.95 4.57
CA SER A 390 10.92 3.75 4.72
C SER A 390 9.98 3.57 3.52
N ALA A 391 9.24 4.61 3.14
CA ALA A 391 8.32 4.56 2.01
C ALA A 391 9.01 4.23 0.68
N ILE A 392 10.15 4.87 0.40
CA ILE A 392 10.96 4.61 -0.80
C ILE A 392 11.47 3.17 -0.79
N SER A 393 11.96 2.67 0.35
CA SER A 393 12.41 1.28 0.47
C SER A 393 11.27 0.28 0.26
N THR A 394 10.10 0.52 0.86
CA THR A 394 8.91 -0.33 0.68
C THR A 394 8.46 -0.36 -0.77
N LEU A 395 8.46 0.78 -1.46
CA LEU A 395 8.12 0.86 -2.87
C LEU A 395 9.14 0.13 -3.75
N ARG A 396 10.43 0.24 -3.43
CA ARG A 396 11.47 -0.50 -4.13
C ARG A 396 11.23 -2.00 -4.04
N SER A 397 11.03 -2.52 -2.82
CA SER A 397 10.69 -3.93 -2.61
C SER A 397 9.42 -4.32 -3.36
N TYR A 398 8.37 -3.49 -3.31
CA TYR A 398 7.13 -3.72 -4.04
C TYR A 398 7.38 -3.89 -5.55
N TYR A 399 8.10 -2.97 -6.19
CA TYR A 399 8.39 -3.08 -7.63
C TYR A 399 9.29 -4.26 -7.98
N LEU A 400 10.22 -4.65 -7.11
CA LEU A 400 11.03 -5.86 -7.29
C LEU A 400 10.20 -7.15 -7.20
N THR A 401 9.08 -7.13 -6.45
CA THR A 401 8.15 -8.28 -6.41
C THR A 401 7.25 -8.40 -7.65
N LEU A 402 7.12 -7.33 -8.43
CA LEU A 402 6.36 -7.33 -9.67
C LEU A 402 7.17 -8.02 -10.77
N GLY A 403 6.75 -9.22 -11.16
CA GLY A 403 7.37 -10.01 -12.23
C GLY A 403 6.47 -10.15 -13.46
N PRO A 404 7.03 -10.51 -14.64
CA PRO A 404 6.25 -10.81 -15.86
C PRO A 404 5.28 -12.00 -15.69
N THR A 405 5.58 -12.87 -14.73
CA THR A 405 4.93 -14.14 -14.36
C THR A 405 4.12 -14.02 -13.06
N ASN A 406 4.58 -13.18 -12.13
CA ASN A 406 3.79 -12.58 -11.04
C ASN A 406 2.80 -11.55 -11.60
N LYS A 407 1.99 -11.97 -12.57
CA LYS A 407 0.76 -11.27 -12.89
C LYS A 407 -0.07 -11.30 -11.62
N CYS A 408 -0.52 -10.12 -11.17
CA CYS A 408 -1.54 -10.02 -10.14
C CYS A 408 -2.59 -11.11 -10.36
N PRO A 409 -3.07 -11.78 -9.29
CA PRO A 409 -4.23 -12.67 -9.40
C PRO A 409 -5.27 -11.97 -10.26
N GLY A 410 -5.63 -12.59 -11.38
CA GLY A 410 -6.08 -11.95 -12.63
C GLY A 410 -7.40 -11.16 -12.62
N ASP A 411 -7.78 -10.57 -11.49
CA ASP A 411 -9.05 -9.86 -11.29
C ASP A 411 -8.92 -8.50 -10.56
N LEU A 412 -7.73 -8.10 -10.06
CA LEU A 412 -7.62 -7.05 -9.01
C LEU A 412 -6.99 -5.70 -9.38
N VAL A 413 -6.74 -5.38 -10.65
CA VAL A 413 -6.00 -4.17 -10.98
C VAL A 413 -6.94 -3.16 -11.61
N HIS A 414 -7.56 -2.32 -10.79
CA HIS A 414 -8.05 -0.97 -11.07
C HIS A 414 -9.33 -0.64 -10.29
N ALA A 415 -9.25 0.40 -9.45
CA ALA A 415 -10.30 0.92 -8.57
C ALA A 415 -10.73 0.03 -7.38
N ILE A 416 -9.95 -1.00 -7.03
CA ILE A 416 -10.20 -1.87 -5.88
C ILE A 416 -9.17 -1.60 -4.77
N PRO A 417 -9.59 -1.37 -3.51
CA PRO A 417 -8.68 -1.24 -2.37
C PRO A 417 -7.87 -2.51 -2.09
N TYR A 418 -6.64 -2.38 -1.56
CA TYR A 418 -5.79 -3.53 -1.22
C TYR A 418 -6.22 -4.24 0.09
N VAL A 419 -7.10 -3.61 0.86
CA VAL A 419 -7.38 -3.95 2.26
C VAL A 419 -8.15 -5.26 2.38
N THR A 420 -7.61 -6.19 3.18
CA THR A 420 -8.30 -7.41 3.65
C THR A 420 -8.29 -7.41 5.18
N PRO A 421 -9.44 -7.54 5.86
CA PRO A 421 -9.48 -7.57 7.33
C PRO A 421 -8.88 -8.86 7.88
N SER A 422 -8.34 -8.79 9.11
CA SER A 422 -7.73 -9.93 9.81
C SER A 422 -8.69 -11.08 10.14
N PHE A 423 -9.99 -10.80 10.30
CA PHE A 423 -11.00 -11.83 10.65
C PHE A 423 -11.50 -12.65 9.45
N ALA A 424 -11.16 -12.27 8.22
CA ALA A 424 -11.56 -12.99 7.02
C ALA A 424 -10.34 -13.68 6.40
N SER A 425 -10.48 -14.96 6.05
CA SER A 425 -9.40 -15.66 5.32
C SER A 425 -9.21 -15.09 3.91
N THR A 426 -10.25 -14.48 3.35
CA THR A 426 -10.21 -13.81 2.04
C THR A 426 -11.34 -12.77 1.93
N LEU A 427 -11.03 -11.59 1.41
CA LEU A 427 -11.99 -10.57 0.94
C LEU A 427 -11.73 -10.30 -0.54
N THR A 428 -12.76 -10.34 -1.36
CA THR A 428 -12.69 -10.09 -2.81
C THR A 428 -13.71 -9.03 -3.19
N TYR A 429 -13.23 -7.87 -3.61
CA TYR A 429 -14.08 -6.82 -4.16
C TYR A 429 -14.58 -7.21 -5.55
N ILE A 430 -15.85 -6.92 -5.84
CA ILE A 430 -16.53 -7.30 -7.09
C ILE A 430 -16.77 -6.09 -7.97
N SER A 431 -17.26 -5.00 -7.37
CA SER A 431 -17.59 -3.77 -8.08
C SER A 431 -17.78 -2.60 -7.11
N ARG A 432 -17.67 -1.38 -7.64
CA ARG A 432 -18.09 -0.14 -6.99
C ARG A 432 -19.43 0.29 -7.61
N PRO A 433 -20.56 0.30 -6.87
CA PRO A 433 -21.87 0.60 -7.44
C PRO A 433 -22.04 2.02 -8.01
N SER A 434 -21.26 2.98 -7.52
CA SER A 434 -21.29 4.38 -7.99
C SER A 434 -19.88 4.86 -8.34
N PRO A 435 -19.27 4.34 -9.41
CA PRO A 435 -17.87 4.62 -9.74
C PRO A 435 -17.62 6.10 -10.09
N ASP A 436 -18.64 6.78 -10.63
CA ASP A 436 -18.56 8.20 -10.99
C ASP A 436 -18.63 9.15 -9.79
N GLN A 437 -19.09 8.66 -8.62
CA GLN A 437 -19.22 9.46 -7.39
C GLN A 437 -18.02 9.21 -6.49
N GLN A 438 -16.96 9.99 -6.68
CA GLN A 438 -15.68 9.76 -5.98
C GLN A 438 -15.79 9.82 -4.45
N SER A 439 -16.75 10.56 -3.91
CA SER A 439 -17.04 10.64 -2.46
C SER A 439 -17.71 9.39 -1.88
N LYS A 440 -18.31 8.52 -2.70
CA LYS A 440 -18.96 7.29 -2.25
C LYS A 440 -18.01 6.10 -2.30
N LEU A 441 -17.43 5.76 -1.16
CA LEU A 441 -16.46 4.67 -1.01
C LEU A 441 -17.16 3.39 -0.54
N VAL A 442 -18.14 2.94 -1.33
CA VAL A 442 -18.94 1.74 -1.10
C VAL A 442 -18.61 0.71 -2.18
N TYR A 443 -18.32 -0.52 -1.77
CA TYR A 443 -17.93 -1.59 -2.67
C TYR A 443 -18.77 -2.84 -2.40
N LYS A 444 -19.24 -3.48 -3.47
CA LYS A 444 -19.76 -4.85 -3.39
C LYS A 444 -18.58 -5.79 -3.31
N ALA A 445 -18.61 -6.73 -2.37
CA ALA A 445 -17.56 -7.71 -2.16
C ALA A 445 -18.13 -9.10 -1.86
N LYS A 446 -17.24 -10.09 -1.81
CA LYS A 446 -17.47 -11.38 -1.19
C LYS A 446 -16.36 -11.63 -0.18
N PHE A 447 -16.68 -12.23 0.96
CA PHE A 447 -15.67 -12.64 1.92
C PHE A 447 -15.92 -14.08 2.38
N ILE A 448 -14.85 -14.76 2.79
CA ILE A 448 -14.92 -16.10 3.37
C ILE A 448 -14.87 -15.95 4.89
N HIS A 449 -15.93 -16.41 5.55
CA HIS A 449 -16.02 -16.44 7.01
C HIS A 449 -16.56 -17.80 7.45
N ALA A 450 -15.85 -18.43 8.39
CA ALA A 450 -16.13 -19.80 8.85
C ALA A 450 -16.31 -20.79 7.68
N GLY A 451 -15.43 -20.72 6.67
CA GLY A 451 -15.45 -21.59 5.48
C GLY A 451 -16.55 -21.31 4.45
N SER A 452 -17.43 -20.32 4.68
CA SER A 452 -18.53 -19.99 3.76
C SER A 452 -18.29 -18.67 3.04
N SER A 453 -18.46 -18.64 1.72
CA SER A 453 -18.44 -17.41 0.93
C SER A 453 -19.75 -16.64 1.09
N ARG A 454 -19.66 -15.37 1.48
CA ARG A 454 -20.82 -14.49 1.71
C ARG A 454 -20.71 -13.21 0.90
N PRO A 455 -21.79 -12.74 0.26
CA PRO A 455 -21.81 -11.41 -0.34
C PRO A 455 -21.82 -10.33 0.75
N ALA A 456 -21.09 -9.25 0.53
CA ALA A 456 -20.95 -8.17 1.50
C ALA A 456 -20.90 -6.80 0.83
N VAL A 457 -21.11 -5.77 1.64
CA VAL A 457 -20.77 -4.39 1.35
C VAL A 457 -19.57 -4.01 2.20
N VAL A 458 -18.55 -3.42 1.57
CA VAL A 458 -17.41 -2.78 2.24
C VAL A 458 -17.55 -1.28 2.06
N LYS A 459 -17.55 -0.53 3.15
CA LYS A 459 -17.63 0.94 3.17
C LYS A 459 -16.38 1.51 3.83
N PHE A 460 -15.84 2.59 3.29
CA PHE A 460 -14.78 3.37 3.95
C PHE A 460 -15.35 4.72 4.38
N VAL A 461 -15.32 4.99 5.68
CA VAL A 461 -16.04 6.11 6.32
C VAL A 461 -15.18 6.83 7.34
N SER A 462 -15.42 8.12 7.56
CA SER A 462 -14.69 8.89 8.59
C SER A 462 -15.16 8.58 10.00
N ARG A 463 -16.41 8.15 10.17
CA ARG A 463 -17.04 7.79 11.44
C ARG A 463 -18.16 6.79 11.20
N TYR A 464 -18.49 6.00 12.21
CA TYR A 464 -19.52 4.98 12.13
C TYR A 464 -20.07 4.64 13.51
N ASN A 465 -21.38 4.48 13.65
CA ASN A 465 -22.00 4.04 14.90
C ASN A 465 -22.37 2.57 14.87
N ALA A 466 -21.40 1.73 15.20
CA ALA A 466 -21.57 0.28 15.18
C ALA A 466 -22.54 -0.22 16.28
N LYS A 467 -22.63 0.45 17.44
CA LYS A 467 -23.61 0.10 18.48
C LYS A 467 -25.04 0.30 18.01
N ALA A 468 -25.38 1.46 17.44
CA ALA A 468 -26.70 1.74 16.88
C ALA A 468 -27.05 0.78 15.73
N HIS A 469 -26.09 0.50 14.84
CA HIS A 469 -26.27 -0.48 13.78
C HIS A 469 -26.65 -1.86 14.36
N ARG A 470 -25.89 -2.39 15.33
CA ARG A 470 -26.17 -3.71 15.92
C ARG A 470 -27.53 -3.78 16.62
N ILE A 471 -27.99 -2.69 17.25
CA ILE A 471 -29.33 -2.63 17.85
C ILE A 471 -30.41 -2.89 16.79
N LEU A 472 -30.31 -2.26 15.62
CA LEU A 472 -31.26 -2.46 14.53
C LEU A 472 -31.07 -3.80 13.82
N ALA A 473 -29.83 -4.26 13.64
CA ALA A 473 -29.53 -5.55 13.03
C ALA A 473 -30.12 -6.72 13.83
N ALA A 474 -30.07 -6.64 15.17
CA ALA A 474 -30.69 -7.63 16.05
C ALA A 474 -32.22 -7.77 15.85
N HIS A 475 -32.86 -6.73 15.31
CA HIS A 475 -34.28 -6.69 14.99
C HIS A 475 -34.57 -6.80 13.47
N GLN A 476 -33.58 -7.16 12.66
CA GLN A 476 -33.68 -7.28 11.20
C GLN A 476 -34.11 -5.98 10.51
N LEU A 477 -33.74 -4.83 11.09
CA LEU A 477 -34.01 -3.48 10.58
C LEU A 477 -32.75 -2.80 10.02
N ALA A 478 -31.61 -3.48 10.09
CA ALA A 478 -30.33 -3.11 9.50
C ALA A 478 -29.61 -4.37 9.01
N PRO A 479 -28.64 -4.27 8.09
CA PRO A 479 -27.81 -5.40 7.68
C PRO A 479 -27.06 -6.02 8.87
N THR A 480 -26.60 -7.27 8.77
CA THR A 480 -25.66 -7.79 9.77
C THR A 480 -24.33 -7.05 9.62
N LEU A 481 -23.80 -6.52 10.73
CA LEU A 481 -22.49 -5.88 10.78
C LEU A 481 -21.41 -6.92 11.15
N TYR A 482 -20.45 -7.16 10.25
CA TYR A 482 -19.37 -8.13 10.47
C TYR A 482 -18.12 -7.49 11.07
N HIS A 483 -17.80 -6.27 10.67
CA HIS A 483 -16.62 -5.56 11.16
C HIS A 483 -16.76 -4.06 11.06
N THR A 484 -16.10 -3.37 11.99
CA THR A 484 -15.96 -1.92 11.98
C THR A 484 -14.60 -1.52 12.52
N GLY A 485 -13.90 -0.70 11.74
CA GLY A 485 -12.63 -0.10 12.16
C GLY A 485 -12.76 0.91 13.29
N THR A 486 -13.94 1.14 13.87
CA THR A 486 -14.17 2.17 14.92
C THR A 486 -14.16 1.61 16.34
N GLU A 487 -14.28 0.29 16.51
CA GLU A 487 -14.42 -0.35 17.82
C GLU A 487 -13.26 -1.31 18.17
N ASP A 488 -12.50 -1.79 17.18
CA ASP A 488 -11.39 -2.69 17.47
C ASP A 488 -10.15 -1.87 17.90
N VAL A 489 -9.54 -2.28 19.01
CA VAL A 489 -8.42 -1.60 19.71
C VAL A 489 -7.15 -1.46 18.83
N ASP A 490 -7.08 -2.18 17.71
CA ASP A 490 -5.90 -2.30 16.85
C ASP A 490 -6.25 -2.03 15.36
N THR A 491 -7.06 -1.00 15.09
CA THR A 491 -7.55 -0.73 13.74
C THR A 491 -6.72 0.30 12.98
N SER A 492 -6.01 -0.19 11.97
CA SER A 492 -5.42 0.65 10.93
C SER A 492 -6.52 1.48 10.23
N LYS A 493 -6.30 2.79 10.14
CA LYS A 493 -7.06 3.64 9.22
C LYS A 493 -6.47 3.52 7.83
N TYR A 494 -7.32 3.51 6.81
CA TYR A 494 -6.88 3.42 5.41
C TYR A 494 -7.20 4.73 4.71
N GLY A 495 -6.16 5.51 4.40
CA GLY A 495 -6.32 6.88 3.92
C GLY A 495 -7.11 7.76 4.89
N GLY A 496 -6.93 7.54 6.20
CA GLY A 496 -7.66 8.26 7.25
C GLY A 496 -9.10 7.78 7.50
N LEU A 497 -9.55 6.73 6.82
CA LEU A 497 -10.92 6.21 6.93
C LEU A 497 -10.98 4.86 7.65
N HIS A 498 -12.10 4.61 8.32
CA HIS A 498 -12.45 3.33 8.92
C HIS A 498 -13.12 2.43 7.89
N MET A 499 -12.76 1.14 7.90
CA MET A 499 -13.41 0.12 7.09
C MET A 499 -14.63 -0.43 7.83
N VAL A 500 -15.74 -0.64 7.13
CA VAL A 500 -16.96 -1.25 7.64
C VAL A 500 -17.39 -2.36 6.70
N ILE A 501 -17.70 -3.53 7.23
CA ILE A 501 -18.11 -4.70 6.45
C ILE A 501 -19.47 -5.17 6.97
N MET A 502 -20.46 -5.22 6.10
CA MET A 502 -21.84 -5.60 6.44
C MET A 502 -22.47 -6.46 5.34
N ASP A 503 -23.63 -7.07 5.61
CA ASP A 503 -24.37 -7.84 4.62
C ASP A 503 -24.67 -7.03 3.35
N PHE A 504 -24.59 -7.69 2.20
CA PHE A 504 -25.16 -7.17 0.97
C PHE A 504 -26.66 -7.48 0.93
N ILE A 505 -27.48 -6.42 0.95
CA ILE A 505 -28.94 -6.53 0.88
C ILE A 505 -29.39 -6.22 -0.55
N GLU A 506 -30.10 -7.15 -1.17
CA GLU A 506 -30.85 -6.87 -2.40
C GLU A 506 -32.12 -6.12 -2.05
N GLY A 507 -32.27 -4.90 -2.56
CA GLY A 507 -33.42 -4.04 -2.30
C GLY A 507 -33.43 -2.85 -3.24
N LYS A 508 -34.55 -2.12 -3.25
CA LYS A 508 -34.72 -0.89 -4.01
C LYS A 508 -34.88 0.29 -3.06
N HIS A 509 -34.38 1.45 -3.47
CA HIS A 509 -34.77 2.71 -2.86
C HIS A 509 -36.20 3.07 -3.32
N GLN A 510 -36.97 3.71 -2.46
CA GLN A 510 -38.27 4.26 -2.79
C GLN A 510 -38.22 5.76 -2.62
N ASP A 511 -38.56 6.49 -3.69
CA ASP A 511 -38.65 7.94 -3.63
C ASP A 511 -39.97 8.38 -2.99
N GLY A 512 -39.90 9.39 -2.13
CA GLY A 512 -41.07 9.96 -1.45
C GLY A 512 -41.60 9.12 -0.30
N THR A 513 -42.94 9.03 -0.21
CA THR A 513 -43.66 8.42 0.91
C THR A 513 -43.59 6.89 0.88
N LEU A 514 -43.60 6.27 2.05
CA LEU A 514 -43.61 4.81 2.22
C LEU A 514 -45.02 4.24 2.29
N ALA A 515 -45.18 2.96 1.98
CA ALA A 515 -46.43 2.24 2.30
C ALA A 515 -46.62 2.17 3.83
N SER A 516 -47.86 1.96 4.29
CA SER A 516 -48.18 2.02 5.72
C SER A 516 -47.38 1.01 6.56
N ASP A 517 -47.25 -0.23 6.09
CA ASP A 517 -46.46 -1.29 6.72
C ASP A 517 -44.96 -0.96 6.76
N GLN A 518 -44.43 -0.42 5.65
CA GLN A 518 -43.04 0.01 5.54
C GLN A 518 -42.74 1.18 6.49
N TYR A 519 -43.63 2.18 6.54
CA TYR A 519 -43.54 3.32 7.45
C TYR A 519 -43.51 2.86 8.91
N GLN A 520 -44.37 1.93 9.30
CA GLN A 520 -44.37 1.39 10.68
C GLN A 520 -43.05 0.68 11.01
N LYS A 521 -42.39 0.04 10.04
CA LYS A 521 -41.05 -0.56 10.26
C LYS A 521 -39.96 0.49 10.42
N VAL A 522 -39.97 1.56 9.62
CA VAL A 522 -39.05 2.70 9.81
C VAL A 522 -39.29 3.35 11.17
N LYS A 523 -40.55 3.62 11.51
CA LYS A 523 -40.91 4.19 12.82
C LYS A 523 -40.38 3.31 13.96
N LYS A 524 -40.59 2.00 13.89
CA LYS A 524 -40.05 1.05 14.87
C LYS A 524 -38.52 1.14 14.98
N ALA A 525 -37.81 1.27 13.87
CA ALA A 525 -36.35 1.43 13.89
C ALA A 525 -35.93 2.72 14.61
N ILE A 526 -36.59 3.84 14.33
CA ILE A 526 -36.33 5.12 14.98
C ILE A 526 -36.67 5.06 16.48
N ASP A 527 -37.85 4.54 16.85
CA ASP A 527 -38.25 4.37 18.24
C ASP A 527 -37.24 3.51 19.03
N LEU A 528 -36.71 2.44 18.42
CA LEU A 528 -35.68 1.59 19.02
C LEU A 528 -34.37 2.34 19.26
N LEU A 529 -33.91 3.16 18.30
CA LEU A 529 -32.70 3.96 18.47
C LEU A 529 -32.89 5.02 19.56
N HIS A 530 -34.01 5.75 19.52
CA HIS A 530 -34.36 6.78 20.50
C HIS A 530 -34.44 6.20 21.92
N GLY A 531 -35.07 5.02 22.06
CA GLY A 531 -35.13 4.29 23.33
C GLY A 531 -33.76 3.89 23.90
N HIS A 532 -32.70 3.85 23.07
CA HIS A 532 -31.32 3.61 23.48
C HIS A 532 -30.47 4.90 23.53
N GLY A 533 -31.09 6.08 23.38
CA GLY A 533 -30.42 7.37 23.43
C GLY A 533 -29.67 7.75 22.14
N PHE A 534 -29.98 7.13 21.01
CA PHE A 534 -29.36 7.42 19.72
C PHE A 534 -30.31 8.18 18.79
N VAL A 535 -29.76 9.07 17.98
CA VAL A 535 -30.40 9.75 16.84
C VAL A 535 -29.78 9.16 15.58
N PHE A 536 -30.60 8.77 14.60
CA PHE A 536 -30.13 8.25 13.31
C PHE A 536 -29.47 9.36 12.49
N GLY A 537 -30.05 10.56 12.49
CA GLY A 537 -29.45 11.80 12.02
C GLY A 537 -29.51 11.99 10.50
N ASP A 538 -29.42 10.91 9.71
CA ASP A 538 -29.51 10.96 8.25
C ASP A 538 -30.74 10.18 7.72
N LEU A 539 -31.91 10.35 8.36
CA LEU A 539 -33.12 9.63 7.94
C LEU A 539 -33.68 10.21 6.64
N ARG A 540 -33.51 9.49 5.53
CA ARG A 540 -33.99 9.88 4.21
C ARG A 540 -34.07 8.69 3.26
N THR A 541 -34.82 8.83 2.17
CA THR A 541 -35.06 7.76 1.20
C THR A 541 -33.80 7.05 0.68
N PRO A 542 -32.65 7.72 0.44
CA PRO A 542 -31.44 7.02 -0.02
C PRO A 542 -30.82 6.08 1.03
N ASN A 543 -31.18 6.23 2.31
CA ASN A 543 -30.65 5.43 3.41
C ASN A 543 -31.64 4.32 3.85
N ILE A 544 -32.72 4.14 3.09
CA ILE A 544 -33.74 3.11 3.29
C ILE A 544 -33.74 2.18 2.08
N LEU A 545 -33.56 0.89 2.32
CA LEU A 545 -33.74 -0.17 1.33
C LEU A 545 -35.02 -0.94 1.60
N ILE A 546 -35.74 -1.23 0.52
CA ILE A 546 -36.99 -1.99 0.54
C ILE A 546 -36.81 -3.28 -0.24
N ASN A 547 -37.15 -4.39 0.39
CA ASN A 547 -37.19 -5.71 -0.25
C ASN A 547 -38.52 -6.40 0.09
N GLY A 548 -39.52 -6.22 -0.77
CA GLY A 548 -40.90 -6.60 -0.48
C GLY A 548 -41.43 -5.81 0.72
N GLU A 549 -41.82 -6.52 1.78
CA GLU A 549 -42.26 -5.90 3.03
C GLU A 549 -41.09 -5.50 3.93
N ASN A 550 -39.87 -6.00 3.69
CA ASN A 550 -38.73 -5.71 4.55
C ASN A 550 -38.20 -4.31 4.30
N VAL A 551 -37.92 -3.59 5.39
CA VAL A 551 -37.33 -2.26 5.39
C VAL A 551 -36.05 -2.29 6.19
N ILE A 552 -34.97 -1.85 5.57
CA ILE A 552 -33.62 -1.94 6.10
C ILE A 552 -32.97 -0.55 6.04
N LEU A 553 -32.53 -0.04 7.19
CA LEU A 553 -31.68 1.17 7.26
C LEU A 553 -30.22 0.78 7.02
N ILE A 554 -29.51 1.54 6.19
CA ILE A 554 -28.17 1.13 5.71
C ILE A 554 -27.03 2.11 6.00
N ASP A 555 -27.31 3.35 6.40
CA ASP A 555 -26.28 4.36 6.62
C ASP A 555 -26.23 4.84 8.07
N PHE A 556 -25.20 4.43 8.81
CA PHE A 556 -25.01 4.74 10.23
C PHE A 556 -23.80 5.66 10.46
N ASP A 557 -23.32 6.34 9.42
CA ASP A 557 -22.13 7.20 9.52
C ASP A 557 -22.38 8.42 10.41
N TRP A 558 -23.61 8.94 10.41
CA TRP A 558 -23.98 10.14 11.18
C TRP A 558 -24.72 9.80 12.46
N CYS A 559 -25.12 8.55 12.66
CA CYS A 559 -25.87 8.16 13.84
C CYS A 559 -25.06 8.45 15.11
N GLY A 560 -25.67 9.11 16.09
CA GLY A 560 -24.97 9.67 17.25
C GLY A 560 -25.84 9.62 18.49
N LYS A 561 -25.26 9.91 19.64
CA LYS A 561 -26.02 10.09 20.88
C LYS A 561 -26.82 11.39 20.84
N ALA A 562 -28.08 11.34 21.25
CA ALA A 562 -28.93 12.51 21.38
C ALA A 562 -28.34 13.54 22.36
N GLY A 563 -28.39 14.82 22.01
CA GLY A 563 -27.88 15.93 22.83
C GLY A 563 -26.35 16.03 22.97
N GLU A 564 -25.60 15.03 22.49
CA GLU A 564 -24.13 15.00 22.58
C GLU A 564 -23.45 15.03 21.19
N SER A 565 -23.96 14.30 20.23
CA SER A 565 -23.33 14.16 18.90
C SER A 565 -23.69 15.31 17.97
N GLN A 566 -22.81 15.61 17.02
CA GLN A 566 -22.97 16.74 16.10
C GLN A 566 -23.03 16.31 14.63
N TYR A 567 -23.83 17.03 13.85
CA TYR A 567 -23.86 16.92 12.39
C TYR A 567 -22.52 17.32 11.76
N PRO A 568 -22.14 16.73 10.61
CA PRO A 568 -20.88 17.08 9.98
C PRO A 568 -20.88 18.54 9.54
N VAL A 569 -19.73 19.22 9.68
CA VAL A 569 -19.51 20.55 9.06
C VAL A 569 -19.82 20.59 7.57
N THR A 570 -19.64 19.46 6.87
CA THR A 570 -19.87 19.32 5.43
C THR A 570 -21.29 18.87 5.07
N ILE A 571 -22.26 18.98 5.99
CA ILE A 571 -23.64 18.60 5.72
C ILE A 571 -24.19 19.33 4.49
N ASN A 572 -24.88 18.61 3.61
CA ASN A 572 -25.53 19.20 2.46
C ASN A 572 -26.86 19.83 2.89
N LEU A 573 -26.92 21.16 2.87
CA LEU A 573 -28.10 21.95 3.24
C LEU A 573 -28.99 22.30 2.03
N ASP A 574 -29.00 21.45 1.00
CA ASP A 574 -29.92 21.61 -0.13
C ASP A 574 -31.36 21.70 0.38
N PRO A 575 -32.10 22.79 0.10
CA PRO A 575 -33.46 22.99 0.60
C PRO A 575 -34.42 21.86 0.20
N ARG A 576 -34.12 21.12 -0.87
CA ARG A 576 -34.93 19.98 -1.34
C ARG A 576 -34.86 18.76 -0.42
N ILE A 577 -33.86 18.70 0.47
CA ILE A 577 -33.77 17.63 1.47
C ILE A 577 -34.80 17.84 2.59
N GLY A 578 -35.21 19.10 2.84
CA GLY A 578 -36.20 19.42 3.85
C GLY A 578 -35.71 19.18 5.27
N TRP A 579 -34.44 19.48 5.57
CA TRP A 579 -33.90 19.35 6.92
C TRP A 579 -34.73 20.14 7.94
N PRO A 580 -35.01 19.57 9.13
CA PRO A 580 -35.69 20.27 10.22
C PRO A 580 -34.94 21.53 10.69
N GLU A 581 -35.67 22.45 11.31
CA GLU A 581 -35.07 23.57 12.04
C GLU A 581 -34.12 23.02 13.13
N GLY A 582 -32.95 23.65 13.29
CA GLY A 582 -31.90 23.20 14.20
C GLY A 582 -30.83 22.31 13.56
N VAL A 583 -31.08 21.73 12.37
CA VAL A 583 -30.08 20.93 11.65
C VAL A 583 -29.16 21.82 10.81
N GLY A 584 -27.86 21.71 11.08
CA GLY A 584 -26.81 22.48 10.42
C GLY A 584 -25.39 22.00 10.72
N PRO A 585 -24.36 22.62 10.11
CA PRO A 585 -22.95 22.33 10.38
C PRO A 585 -22.64 22.40 11.88
N ASP A 586 -22.08 21.34 12.46
CA ASP A 586 -21.73 21.19 13.89
C ASP A 586 -22.89 21.41 14.89
N SER A 587 -24.13 21.47 14.41
CA SER A 587 -25.30 21.49 15.30
C SER A 587 -25.46 20.17 16.04
N VAL A 588 -26.03 20.23 17.24
CA VAL A 588 -26.29 19.06 18.09
C VAL A 588 -27.45 18.24 17.51
N MET A 589 -27.33 16.92 17.56
CA MET A 589 -28.34 15.97 17.11
C MET A 589 -29.40 15.77 18.19
N GLU A 590 -30.65 16.09 17.85
CA GLU A 590 -31.81 15.88 18.72
C GLU A 590 -32.75 14.82 18.14
N MET A 591 -33.49 14.12 19.01
CA MET A 591 -34.41 13.05 18.58
C MET A 591 -35.55 13.59 17.70
N GLU A 592 -35.96 14.82 17.95
CA GLU A 592 -36.98 15.57 17.19
C GLU A 592 -36.59 15.69 15.71
N HIS A 593 -35.29 15.75 15.38
CA HIS A 593 -34.85 15.81 13.99
C HIS A 593 -35.23 14.54 13.21
N ASP A 594 -35.04 13.36 13.79
CA ASP A 594 -35.47 12.11 13.16
C ASP A 594 -36.99 12.02 13.06
N GLN A 595 -37.72 12.51 14.07
CA GLN A 595 -39.19 12.48 14.08
C GLN A 595 -39.76 13.34 12.93
N LEU A 596 -39.21 14.53 12.74
CA LEU A 596 -39.62 15.43 11.65
C LEU A 596 -39.25 14.87 10.27
N MET A 597 -38.09 14.22 10.14
CA MET A 597 -37.74 13.50 8.91
C MET A 597 -38.63 12.27 8.68
N LEU A 598 -39.04 11.58 9.74
CA LEU A 598 -39.95 10.44 9.66
C LEU A 598 -41.32 10.86 9.15
N GLU A 599 -41.89 11.98 9.64
CA GLU A 599 -43.19 12.49 9.18
C GLU A 599 -43.20 12.78 7.67
N GLN A 600 -42.07 13.15 7.07
CA GLN A 600 -41.96 13.34 5.60
C GLN A 600 -42.10 12.04 4.80
N LEU A 601 -41.88 10.89 5.44
CA LEU A 601 -41.99 9.56 4.82
C LEU A 601 -43.39 8.95 4.95
N LYS A 602 -44.31 9.63 5.63
CA LYS A 602 -45.65 9.13 5.94
C LYS A 602 -46.47 8.90 4.68
N PRO A 603 -47.25 7.81 4.58
CA PRO A 603 -48.15 7.61 3.45
C PRO A 603 -49.16 8.77 3.34
N PRO A 604 -49.60 9.12 2.12
CA PRO A 604 -50.65 10.11 1.94
C PRO A 604 -51.92 9.68 2.68
N SER A 605 -52.55 10.62 3.40
CA SER A 605 -53.83 10.38 4.05
C SER A 605 -54.89 10.06 3.00
N HIS A 606 -55.43 8.83 3.05
CA HIS A 606 -56.71 8.55 2.42
C HIS A 606 -57.80 9.21 3.26
N ASP A 607 -57.97 10.52 3.09
CA ASP A 607 -59.24 11.15 3.46
C ASP A 607 -60.31 10.54 2.54
N ARG A 608 -61.18 9.73 3.17
CA ARG A 608 -62.35 9.11 2.55
C ARG A 608 -63.44 10.14 2.30
#